data_AF-A0A1H2RWU1-F1
#
_entry.id   AF-A0A1H2RWU1-F1
#
_cell.length_a   1.000
_cell.length_b   1.000
_cell.length_c   1.000
_cell.angle_alpha   90.00
_cell.angle_beta   90.00
_cell.angle_gamma   90.00
#
_symmetry.space_group_name_H-M   'P 1'
#
loop_
_entity.id
_entity.type
_entity.pdbx_description
1 polymer ?
#
loop_
_entity_poly.entity_id
_entity_poly.type
_entity_poly.pdbx_seq_one_letter_code
_entity_poly.pdbx_strand_id
1 'polypeptide(L)' 'MSPTSVKKLVTGNGKAEKDVVAASVRKLLRLSDDYAFRPGYDDSDALAVCLAYAIREKLIGEVVV' A
#
# COMPACT_ATOMS: atom_id res chain seq x y z
N MET A 1 -11.77 3.44 7.41
CA MET A 1 -11.62 2.99 6.00
C MET A 1 -11.77 1.48 5.99
N SER A 2 -12.51 0.90 5.02
CA SER A 2 -12.61 -0.55 4.93
C SER A 2 -11.33 -1.16 4.33
N PRO A 3 -11.02 -2.44 4.59
CA PRO A 3 -9.86 -3.11 4.00
C PRO A 3 -9.85 -3.05 2.47
N THR A 4 -11.02 -3.25 1.84
CA THR A 4 -11.19 -3.16 0.38
C THR A 4 -10.88 -1.76 -0.15
N SER A 5 -11.27 -0.71 0.57
CA SER A 5 -10.97 0.67 0.16
C SER A 5 -9.49 1.00 0.31
N VAL A 6 -8.82 0.50 1.37
CA VAL A 6 -7.36 0.63 1.53
C VAL A 6 -6.68 -0.01 0.32
N LYS A 7 -6.94 -1.30 0.07
CA LYS A 7 -6.35 -2.03 -1.06
C LYS A 7 -6.59 -1.32 -2.39
N LYS A 8 -7.81 -0.81 -2.64
CA LYS A 8 -8.13 -0.06 -3.86
C LYS A 8 -7.31 1.22 -4.00
N LEU A 9 -7.12 1.98 -2.91
CA LEU A 9 -6.37 3.24 -2.94
C LEU A 9 -4.86 3.02 -3.13
N VAL A 10 -4.30 1.97 -2.51
CA VAL A 10 -2.84 1.72 -2.55
C VAL A 10 -2.43 0.94 -3.81
N THR A 11 -3.28 0.03 -4.29
CA THR A 11 -2.95 -0.92 -5.37
C THR A 11 -3.77 -0.73 -6.65
N GLY A 12 -4.82 0.10 -6.63
CA GLY A 12 -5.83 0.17 -7.69
C GLY A 12 -6.88 -0.95 -7.64
N ASN A 13 -6.65 -2.02 -6.86
CA ASN A 13 -7.53 -3.19 -6.78
C ASN A 13 -7.95 -3.49 -5.32
N GLY A 14 -9.26 -3.40 -5.04
CA GLY A 14 -9.79 -3.69 -3.70
C GLY A 14 -9.66 -5.16 -3.25
N LYS A 15 -9.36 -6.06 -4.18
CA LYS A 15 -9.15 -7.50 -3.95
C LYS A 15 -7.68 -7.91 -4.07
N ALA A 16 -6.74 -6.96 -4.01
CA ALA A 16 -5.32 -7.28 -4.05
C ALA A 16 -4.90 -8.22 -2.89
N GLU A 17 -4.01 -9.15 -3.17
CA GLU A 17 -3.40 -10.01 -2.16
C GLU A 17 -2.30 -9.28 -1.38
N LYS A 18 -1.87 -9.85 -0.24
CA LYS A 18 -0.94 -9.20 0.70
C LYS A 18 0.42 -8.86 0.06
N ASP A 19 0.92 -9.74 -0.79
CA ASP A 19 2.15 -9.55 -1.56
C ASP A 19 2.06 -8.36 -2.54
N VAL A 20 0.91 -8.20 -3.20
CA VAL A 20 0.63 -7.06 -4.09
C VAL A 20 0.57 -5.75 -3.30
N VAL A 21 -0.08 -5.76 -2.13
CA VAL A 21 -0.11 -4.59 -1.24
C VAL A 21 1.31 -4.20 -0.83
N ALA A 22 2.12 -5.17 -0.41
CA ALA A 22 3.51 -4.92 -0.05
C ALA A 22 4.32 -4.33 -1.21
N ALA A 23 4.18 -4.85 -2.43
CA ALA A 23 4.84 -4.31 -3.62
C ALA A 23 4.41 -2.85 -3.92
N SER A 24 3.11 -2.56 -3.86
CA SER A 24 2.60 -1.19 -4.02
C SER A 24 3.12 -0.24 -2.94
N VAL A 25 3.18 -0.69 -1.68
CA VAL A 25 3.74 0.10 -0.58
C VAL A 25 5.22 0.41 -0.81
N ARG A 26 6.03 -0.55 -1.28
CA ARG A 26 7.44 -0.29 -1.66
C ARG A 26 7.53 0.81 -2.70
N LYS A 27 6.72 0.71 -3.77
CA LYS A 27 6.72 1.67 -4.88
C LYS A 27 6.34 3.08 -4.40
N LEU A 28 5.30 3.19 -3.56
CA LEU A 28 4.83 4.46 -2.97
C LEU A 28 5.88 5.12 -2.08
N LEU A 29 6.57 4.32 -1.27
CA LEU A 29 7.62 4.78 -0.36
C LEU A 29 8.99 4.91 -1.04
N ARG A 30 9.10 4.54 -2.34
CA ARG A 30 10.35 4.46 -3.09
C ARG A 30 11.41 3.63 -2.36
N LEU A 31 10.96 2.56 -1.70
CA LEU A 31 11.85 1.57 -1.12
C LEU A 31 12.47 0.72 -2.23
N SER A 32 13.64 0.16 -1.95
CA SER A 32 14.26 -0.81 -2.84
C SER A 32 13.38 -2.07 -2.97
N ASP A 33 13.44 -2.72 -4.13
CA ASP A 33 12.67 -3.94 -4.41
C ASP A 33 13.06 -5.10 -3.49
N ASP A 34 14.29 -5.08 -2.96
CA ASP A 34 14.81 -6.05 -1.99
C ASP A 34 14.39 -5.76 -0.53
N TYR A 35 13.66 -4.66 -0.28
CA TYR A 35 13.18 -4.34 1.06
C TYR A 35 12.26 -5.45 1.57
N ALA A 36 12.70 -6.15 2.61
CA ALA A 36 11.97 -7.25 3.20
C ALA A 36 11.01 -6.76 4.29
N PHE A 37 9.71 -6.87 4.02
CA PHE A 37 8.70 -6.80 5.07
C PHE A 37 8.75 -8.06 5.94
N ARG A 38 8.25 -7.95 7.17
CA ARG A 38 8.18 -9.11 8.07
C ARG A 38 7.26 -10.18 7.50
N PRO A 39 7.54 -11.47 7.78
CA PRO A 39 6.62 -12.55 7.45
C PRO A 39 5.21 -12.24 7.97
N GLY A 40 4.21 -12.41 7.11
CA GLY A 40 2.81 -12.05 7.42
C GLY A 40 2.36 -10.69 6.87
N TYR A 41 3.27 -9.81 6.46
CA TYR A 41 3.01 -8.52 5.81
C TYR A 41 2.25 -7.48 6.64
N ASP A 42 2.10 -7.69 7.96
CA ASP A 42 1.31 -6.81 8.83
C ASP A 42 1.90 -5.39 8.92
N ASP A 43 3.22 -5.25 8.79
CA ASP A 43 3.88 -3.95 8.70
C ASP A 43 3.58 -3.22 7.39
N SER A 44 3.56 -3.93 6.26
CA SER A 44 3.14 -3.35 4.99
C SER A 44 1.65 -3.00 4.98
N ASP A 45 0.79 -3.79 5.63
CA ASP A 45 -0.65 -3.49 5.78
C ASP A 45 -0.85 -2.23 6.63
N ALA A 46 -0.10 -2.07 7.73
CA ALA A 46 -0.14 -0.86 8.54
C ALA A 46 0.28 0.39 7.74
N LEU A 47 1.36 0.29 6.97
CA LEU A 47 1.80 1.36 6.06
C LEU A 47 0.76 1.66 4.98
N ALA A 48 0.12 0.63 4.42
CA ALA A 48 -0.94 0.80 3.43
C ALA A 48 -2.12 1.60 3.97
N VAL A 49 -2.51 1.42 5.25
CA VAL A 49 -3.55 2.23 5.90
C VAL A 49 -3.15 3.70 5.97
N CYS A 50 -1.91 3.99 6.38
CA CYS A 50 -1.39 5.36 6.45
C CYS A 50 -1.32 6.02 5.06
N LEU A 51 -0.78 5.30 4.08
CA LEU A 51 -0.65 5.79 2.70
C LEU A 51 -2.02 6.02 2.05
N ALA A 52 -2.98 5.10 2.25
CA ALA A 52 -4.33 5.26 1.73
C ALA A 52 -5.03 6.50 2.32
N TYR A 53 -4.81 6.80 3.61
CA TYR A 53 -5.28 8.06 4.19
C TYR A 53 -4.61 9.25 3.51
N ALA A 54 -3.28 9.27 3.40
CA ALA A 54 -2.54 10.37 2.78
C ALA A 54 -2.95 10.62 1.32
N ILE A 55 -3.20 9.57 0.54
CA ILE A 55 -3.73 9.65 -0.84
C ILE A 55 -5.14 10.25 -0.83
N ARG A 56 -6.03 9.74 0.04
CA ARG A 56 -7.42 10.21 0.14
C ARG A 56 -7.50 11.70 0.50
N GLU A 57 -6.66 12.14 1.43
CA GLU A 57 -6.56 13.55 1.85
C GLU A 57 -5.71 14.40 0.87
N LYS A 58 -5.24 13.82 -0.24
CA LYS A 58 -4.43 14.49 -1.27
C LYS A 58 -3.13 15.10 -0.73
N LEU A 59 -2.56 14.50 0.31
CA LEU A 59 -1.26 14.88 0.89
C LEU A 59 -0.11 14.33 0.04
N ILE A 60 -0.34 13.21 -0.65
CA ILE A 60 0.57 12.58 -1.59
C ILE A 60 -0.18 12.19 -2.87
N GLY A 61 0.54 12.03 -3.98
CA GLY A 61 -0.01 11.49 -5.21
C GLY A 61 -0.23 9.98 -5.14
N GLU A 62 -1.10 9.47 -6.01
CA GLU A 62 -1.16 8.03 -6.29
C GLU A 62 0.01 7.62 -7.18
N VAL A 63 0.50 6.40 -7.00
CA VAL A 63 1.48 5.83 -7.92
C VAL A 63 0.73 5.07 -9.00
N VAL A 64 0.80 5.60 -10.23
CA VAL A 64 0.34 4.90 -11.42
C VAL A 64 1.21 3.65 -11.57
N VAL A 65 0.60 2.47 -11.44
CA VAL A 65 1.28 1.17 -11.63
C VAL A 65 1.30 0.80 -13.09
#